data_AF-A0A924D777-F1
#
_entry.id   AF-A0A924D777-F1
#
_cell.length_a   1.000
_cell.length_b   1.000
_cell.length_c   1.000
_cell.angle_alpha   90.00
_cell.angle_beta   90.00
_cell.angle_gamma   90.00
#
_symmetry.space_group_name_H-M   'P 1'
#
loop_
_entity.id
_entity.type
_entity.pdbx_description
1 polymer ?
#
loop_
_entity_poly.entity_id
_entity_poly.type
_entity_poly.pdbx_seq_one_letter_code
_entity_poly.pdbx_strand_id
1 'polypeptide(L)'
;MENNIGVGLIVGLTLASSIYVWSNEKFSKAQKAILLVLLIFPPAQWVGILVVLAYNGYKENNTTEKITERKVEQVKVNLDSSISNLKDLKDKGILTDEEYKTKVAKINADKEEQNIKNSLEYKQLKSLLDSGILTKEEFESKLILLKNKPKVKIKDFRIVDGFSEGLALAINSELDYGFVDNEGNIIIPFKFEHAENFKEGIAKVRYNGEFKNINKKGEFIK
;
A
#
# COMPACT_ATOMS: atom_id res chain seq x y z
N MET A 1 1.96 -24.50 53.22
CA MET A 1 2.49 -23.12 53.04
C MET A 1 2.56 -22.70 51.57
N GLU A 2 2.64 -23.62 50.62
CA GLU A 2 2.80 -23.32 49.18
C GLU A 2 1.61 -22.59 48.53
N ASN A 3 0.37 -22.90 48.90
CA ASN A 3 -0.82 -22.27 48.29
C ASN A 3 -0.96 -20.77 48.59
N ASN A 4 -0.43 -20.29 49.72
CA ASN A 4 -0.54 -18.88 50.13
C ASN A 4 0.39 -17.97 49.30
N ILE A 5 1.50 -18.51 48.80
CA ILE A 5 2.46 -17.78 47.96
C ILE A 5 1.84 -17.51 46.58
N GLY A 6 1.15 -18.51 46.02
CA GLY A 6 0.44 -18.37 44.73
C GLY A 6 -0.66 -17.31 44.78
N VAL A 7 -1.46 -17.28 45.85
CA VAL A 7 -2.52 -16.27 46.02
C VAL A 7 -1.94 -14.86 46.14
N GLY A 8 -0.86 -14.68 46.91
CA GLY A 8 -0.19 -13.38 47.05
C GLY A 8 0.36 -12.84 45.72
N LEU A 9 0.94 -13.72 44.89
CA LEU A 9 1.43 -13.36 43.55
C LEU A 9 0.30 -12.95 42.61
N ILE A 10 -0.82 -13.70 42.60
CA ILE A 10 -1.98 -13.38 41.76
C ILE A 10 -2.54 -12.00 42.15
N VAL A 11 -2.73 -11.74 43.45
CA VAL A 11 -3.24 -10.45 43.94
C VAL A 11 -2.31 -9.30 43.56
N GLY A 12 -0.99 -9.48 43.75
CA GLY A 12 0.01 -8.48 43.38
C GLY A 12 0.00 -8.14 41.88
N LEU A 13 -0.05 -9.16 41.02
CA LEU A 13 -0.13 -8.99 39.56
C LEU A 13 -1.46 -8.35 39.11
N THR A 14 -2.55 -8.67 39.80
CA THR A 14 -3.88 -8.10 39.51
C THR A 14 -3.91 -6.60 39.85
N LEU A 15 -3.33 -6.20 40.99
CA LEU A 15 -3.19 -4.79 41.36
C LEU A 15 -2.28 -4.03 40.38
N ALA A 16 -1.12 -4.61 40.03
CA ALA A 16 -0.19 -4.00 39.08
C ALA A 16 -0.82 -3.80 37.70
N SER A 17 -1.52 -4.80 37.17
CA SER A 17 -2.22 -4.69 35.89
C SER A 17 -3.38 -3.69 35.93
N SER A 18 -4.09 -3.57 37.05
CA SER A 18 -5.12 -2.53 37.23
C SER A 18 -4.53 -1.12 37.26
N ILE A 19 -3.41 -0.92 37.96
CA ILE A 19 -2.67 0.34 37.96
C ILE A 19 -2.24 0.70 36.53
N TYR A 20 -1.70 -0.26 35.78
CA TYR A 20 -1.32 -0.06 34.38
C TYR A 20 -2.49 0.40 33.51
N VAL A 21 -3.67 -0.23 33.63
CA VAL A 21 -4.86 0.17 32.86
C VAL A 21 -5.27 1.60 33.19
N TRP A 22 -5.20 2.00 34.47
CA TRP A 22 -5.64 3.33 34.90
C TRP A 22 -4.66 4.44 34.55
N SER A 23 -3.34 4.17 34.62
CA SER A 23 -2.30 5.14 34.26
C SER A 23 -2.12 5.33 32.75
N ASN A 24 -2.55 4.36 31.94
CA ASN A 24 -2.32 4.38 30.51
C ASN A 24 -3.47 5.07 29.73
N GLU A 25 -3.09 5.91 28.77
CA GLU A 25 -4.02 6.64 27.89
C GLU A 25 -4.60 5.77 26.76
N LYS A 26 -3.98 4.61 26.50
CA LYS A 26 -4.46 3.64 25.51
C LYS A 26 -5.84 3.05 25.84
N PHE A 27 -6.36 3.26 27.04
CA PHE A 27 -7.67 2.76 27.47
C PHE A 27 -8.66 3.92 27.59
N SER A 28 -9.80 3.82 26.92
CA SER A 28 -10.89 4.78 27.07
C SER A 28 -11.57 4.68 28.44
N LYS A 29 -12.28 5.73 28.85
CA LYS A 29 -13.04 5.74 30.12
C LYS A 29 -14.01 4.55 30.24
N ALA A 30 -14.67 4.19 29.14
CA ALA A 30 -15.58 3.04 29.09
C ALA A 30 -14.85 1.70 29.26
N GLN A 31 -13.69 1.53 28.60
CA GLN A 31 -12.86 0.32 28.74
C GLN A 31 -12.32 0.19 30.17
N LYS A 32 -11.89 1.29 30.79
CA LYS A 32 -11.46 1.30 32.20
C LYS A 32 -12.59 0.85 33.13
N ALA A 33 -13.81 1.29 32.89
CA ALA A 33 -14.98 0.88 33.67
C ALA A 33 -15.30 -0.63 33.52
N ILE A 34 -15.26 -1.16 32.30
CA ILE A 34 -15.49 -2.59 32.04
C ILE A 34 -14.42 -3.46 32.71
N LEU A 35 -13.14 -3.08 32.59
CA LEU A 35 -12.03 -3.81 33.19
C LEU A 35 -12.05 -3.77 34.73
N LEU A 36 -12.61 -2.72 35.33
CA LEU A 36 -12.79 -2.61 36.77
C LEU A 36 -13.81 -3.62 37.30
N VAL A 37 -14.88 -3.92 36.55
CA VAL A 37 -15.86 -4.95 36.90
C VAL A 37 -15.22 -6.36 36.87
N LEU A 38 -14.24 -6.59 35.99
CA LEU A 38 -13.56 -7.88 35.86
C LEU A 38 -12.52 -8.15 36.97
N LEU A 39 -12.26 -7.19 37.85
CA LEU A 39 -11.26 -7.30 38.92
C LEU A 39 -11.56 -8.41 39.94
N ILE A 40 -12.83 -8.82 40.04
CA ILE A 40 -13.28 -9.96 40.86
C ILE A 40 -12.82 -11.32 40.32
N PHE A 41 -12.41 -11.39 39.05
CA PHE A 41 -11.95 -12.62 38.40
C PHE A 41 -10.66 -12.36 37.61
N PRO A 42 -9.49 -12.43 38.26
CA PRO A 42 -8.20 -12.04 37.69
C PRO A 42 -7.91 -12.61 36.29
N PRO A 43 -8.23 -13.90 35.99
CA PRO A 43 -8.00 -14.43 34.64
C PRO A 43 -8.81 -13.72 33.55
N ALA A 44 -10.08 -13.37 33.79
CA ALA A 44 -10.88 -12.64 32.80
C ALA A 44 -10.43 -11.18 32.69
N GLN A 45 -9.94 -10.58 33.77
CA GLN A 45 -9.36 -9.24 33.71
C GLN A 45 -8.17 -9.20 32.75
N TRP A 46 -7.26 -10.17 32.80
CA TRP A 46 -6.11 -10.24 31.89
C TRP A 46 -6.53 -10.48 30.44
N VAL A 47 -7.48 -11.38 30.18
CA VAL A 47 -8.03 -11.59 28.84
C VAL A 47 -8.67 -10.30 28.30
N GLY A 48 -9.45 -9.61 29.13
CA GLY A 48 -10.06 -8.33 28.78
C GLY A 48 -9.03 -7.26 28.43
N ILE A 49 -7.95 -7.14 29.20
CA ILE A 49 -6.85 -6.21 28.92
C ILE A 49 -6.22 -6.51 27.56
N LEU A 50 -5.92 -7.78 27.26
CA LEU A 50 -5.34 -8.18 25.97
C LEU A 50 -6.28 -7.88 24.80
N VAL A 51 -7.58 -8.18 24.93
CA VAL A 51 -8.59 -7.90 23.90
C VAL A 51 -8.70 -6.41 23.63
N VAL A 52 -8.72 -5.58 24.68
CA VAL A 52 -8.80 -4.13 24.53
C VAL A 52 -7.54 -3.57 23.87
N LEU A 53 -6.37 -4.03 24.27
CA LEU A 53 -5.10 -3.62 23.64
C LEU A 53 -5.06 -4.00 22.16
N ALA A 54 -5.47 -5.23 21.81
CA ALA A 54 -5.53 -5.70 20.44
C ALA A 54 -6.53 -4.87 19.60
N TYR A 55 -7.73 -4.62 20.14
CA TYR A 55 -8.75 -3.81 19.47
C TYR A 55 -8.29 -2.36 19.25
N ASN A 56 -7.71 -1.74 20.28
CA ASN A 56 -7.25 -0.35 20.19
C ASN A 56 -6.07 -0.22 19.21
N GLY A 57 -5.12 -1.16 19.22
CA GLY A 57 -4.04 -1.20 18.24
C GLY A 57 -4.53 -1.41 16.80
N TYR A 58 -5.49 -2.32 16.60
CA TYR A 58 -6.13 -2.51 15.29
C TYR A 58 -6.85 -1.22 14.82
N LYS A 59 -7.62 -0.58 15.72
CA LYS A 59 -8.37 0.64 15.40
C LYS A 59 -7.45 1.81 15.05
N GLU A 60 -6.37 2.01 15.81
CA GLU A 60 -5.41 3.09 15.61
C GLU A 60 -4.70 2.97 14.25
N ASN A 61 -4.25 1.76 13.90
CA ASN A 61 -3.57 1.50 12.63
C ASN A 61 -4.50 1.73 11.43
N ASN A 62 -5.70 1.15 11.43
CA ASN A 62 -6.66 1.32 10.33
C ASN A 62 -7.17 2.76 10.19
N THR A 63 -7.29 3.49 11.30
CA THR A 63 -7.72 4.90 11.27
C THR A 63 -6.63 5.79 10.68
N THR A 64 -5.38 5.58 11.07
CA THR A 64 -4.23 6.37 10.59
C THR A 64 -3.96 6.11 9.11
N GLU A 65 -4.05 4.86 8.67
CA GLU A 65 -3.93 4.47 7.26
C GLU A 65 -5.01 5.13 6.42
N LYS A 66 -6.29 5.00 6.82
CA LYS A 66 -7.43 5.59 6.11
C LYS A 66 -7.43 7.12 6.10
N ILE A 67 -6.96 7.78 7.16
CA ILE A 67 -6.80 9.25 7.18
C ILE A 67 -5.68 9.68 6.23
N THR A 68 -4.57 8.93 6.21
CA THR A 68 -3.47 9.20 5.28
C THR A 68 -3.94 9.04 3.84
N GLU A 69 -4.58 7.93 3.51
CA GLU A 69 -5.12 7.66 2.17
C GLU A 69 -6.07 8.77 1.70
N ARG A 70 -6.99 9.21 2.57
CA ARG A 70 -7.90 10.32 2.26
C ARG A 70 -7.16 11.64 2.02
N LYS A 71 -6.14 11.95 2.81
CA LYS A 71 -5.31 13.15 2.62
C LYS A 71 -4.53 13.08 1.30
N VAL A 72 -3.99 11.92 0.95
CA VAL A 72 -3.30 11.68 -0.32
C VAL A 72 -4.25 11.87 -1.50
N GLU A 73 -5.45 11.29 -1.44
CA GLU A 73 -6.43 11.41 -2.51
C GLU A 73 -6.93 12.85 -2.68
N GLN A 74 -7.18 13.57 -1.58
CA GLN A 74 -7.56 14.98 -1.64
C GLN A 74 -6.46 15.87 -2.26
N VAL A 75 -5.19 15.64 -1.90
CA VAL A 75 -4.06 16.39 -2.46
C VAL A 75 -3.88 16.07 -3.95
N LYS A 76 -3.98 14.78 -4.33
CA LYS A 76 -3.89 14.32 -5.72
C LYS A 76 -4.99 14.94 -6.60
N VAL A 77 -6.24 14.90 -6.12
CA VAL A 77 -7.40 15.51 -6.80
C VAL A 77 -7.22 17.02 -6.96
N ASN A 78 -6.68 17.73 -5.95
CA ASN A 78 -6.43 19.17 -6.04
C ASN A 78 -5.35 19.52 -7.09
N LEU A 79 -4.25 18.78 -7.13
CA LEU A 79 -3.19 18.95 -8.14
C LEU A 79 -3.68 18.64 -9.56
N ASP A 80 -4.45 17.56 -9.75
CA ASP A 80 -4.99 17.18 -11.05
C ASP A 80 -6.02 18.20 -11.57
N SER A 81 -6.84 18.77 -10.66
CA SER A 81 -7.73 19.89 -10.99
C SER A 81 -6.96 21.15 -11.42
N SER A 82 -5.82 21.43 -10.77
CA SER A 82 -4.95 22.56 -11.12
C SER A 82 -4.31 22.41 -12.50
N ILE A 83 -3.93 21.19 -12.88
CA ILE A 83 -3.41 20.88 -14.24
C ILE A 83 -4.52 21.04 -15.28
N SER A 84 -5.73 20.56 -14.98
CA SER A 84 -6.90 20.72 -15.85
C SER A 84 -7.23 22.19 -16.10
N ASN A 85 -7.20 23.01 -15.05
CA ASN A 85 -7.44 24.45 -15.16
C ASN A 85 -6.35 25.15 -15.99
N LEU A 86 -5.08 24.76 -15.84
CA LEU A 86 -4.00 25.29 -16.67
C LEU A 86 -4.15 24.91 -18.14
N LYS A 87 -4.69 23.72 -18.42
CA LYS A 87 -4.96 23.28 -19.79
C LYS A 87 -6.08 24.10 -20.41
N ASP A 88 -7.17 24.35 -19.68
CA ASP A 88 -8.26 25.22 -20.14
C ASP A 88 -7.80 26.66 -20.39
N LEU A 89 -6.90 27.20 -19.56
CA LEU A 89 -6.30 28.54 -19.75
C LEU A 89 -5.37 28.59 -20.97
N LYS A 90 -4.68 27.49 -21.27
CA LYS A 90 -3.90 27.33 -22.50
C LYS A 90 -4.82 27.29 -23.72
N ASP A 91 -5.86 26.48 -23.68
CA ASP A 91 -6.81 26.31 -24.79
C ASP A 91 -7.59 27.60 -25.09
N LYS A 92 -7.76 28.47 -24.08
CA LYS A 92 -8.29 29.84 -24.21
C LYS A 92 -7.28 30.87 -24.71
N GLY A 93 -6.03 30.50 -24.97
CA GLY A 93 -4.96 31.39 -25.46
C GLY A 93 -4.45 32.41 -24.44
N ILE A 94 -4.78 32.24 -23.15
CA ILE A 94 -4.35 33.14 -22.06
C ILE A 94 -2.92 32.81 -21.63
N LEU A 95 -2.47 31.58 -21.84
CA LEU A 95 -1.17 31.07 -21.42
C LEU A 95 -0.36 30.62 -22.62
N THR A 96 0.89 31.06 -22.72
CA THR A 96 1.80 30.60 -23.78
C THR A 96 2.22 29.14 -23.56
N ASP A 97 2.62 28.44 -24.62
CA ASP A 97 3.07 27.04 -24.54
C ASP A 97 4.24 26.84 -23.57
N GLU A 98 5.16 27.81 -23.51
CA GLU A 98 6.32 27.76 -22.62
C GLU A 98 5.95 28.01 -21.15
N GLU A 99 5.01 28.93 -20.88
CA GLU A 99 4.50 29.17 -19.53
C GLU A 99 3.65 28.00 -19.01
N TYR A 100 2.87 27.37 -19.89
CA TYR A 100 2.12 26.15 -19.58
C TYR A 100 3.06 25.01 -19.19
N LYS A 101 4.08 24.73 -20.01
CA LYS A 101 5.08 23.68 -19.70
C LYS A 101 5.78 23.95 -18.37
N THR A 102 6.19 25.20 -18.13
CA THR A 102 6.90 25.58 -16.90
C THR A 102 6.02 25.41 -15.66
N LYS A 103 4.75 25.82 -15.72
CA LYS A 103 3.81 25.70 -14.60
C LYS A 103 3.41 24.25 -14.34
N VAL A 104 3.17 23.46 -15.38
CA VAL A 104 2.88 22.02 -15.24
C VAL A 104 4.10 21.26 -14.70
N ALA A 105 5.32 21.61 -15.13
CA ALA A 105 6.55 21.01 -14.60
C ALA A 105 6.73 21.27 -13.10
N LYS A 106 6.45 22.50 -12.63
CA LYS A 106 6.48 22.82 -11.20
C LYS A 106 5.44 22.02 -10.41
N ILE A 107 4.20 21.96 -10.90
CA ILE A 107 3.12 21.19 -10.26
C ILE A 107 3.45 19.69 -10.20
N ASN A 108 4.05 19.15 -11.26
CA ASN A 108 4.48 17.75 -11.28
C ASN A 108 5.65 17.49 -10.32
N ALA A 109 6.61 18.41 -10.19
CA ALA A 109 7.68 18.32 -9.20
C ALA A 109 7.13 18.35 -7.76
N ASP A 110 6.18 19.25 -7.49
CA ASP A 110 5.50 19.33 -6.19
C ASP A 110 4.68 18.05 -5.90
N LYS A 111 4.04 17.48 -6.93
CA LYS A 111 3.33 16.20 -6.84
C LYS A 111 4.27 15.05 -6.49
N GLU A 112 5.46 15.00 -7.09
CA GLU A 112 6.46 13.98 -6.78
C GLU A 112 7.02 14.14 -5.37
N GLU A 113 7.28 15.37 -4.91
CA GLU A 113 7.74 15.62 -3.54
C GLU A 113 6.69 15.20 -2.49
N GLN A 114 5.41 15.50 -2.76
CA GLN A 114 4.30 15.09 -1.89
C GLN A 114 4.11 13.57 -1.89
N ASN A 115 4.23 12.91 -3.04
CA ASN A 115 4.14 11.44 -3.13
C ASN A 115 5.25 10.76 -2.32
N ILE A 116 6.47 11.29 -2.36
CA ILE A 116 7.60 10.75 -1.58
C ILE A 116 7.38 10.96 -0.08
N LYS A 117 6.94 12.14 0.35
CA LYS A 117 6.65 12.41 1.78
C LYS A 117 5.55 11.53 2.34
N ASN A 118 4.62 11.08 1.50
CA ASN A 118 3.55 10.17 1.89
C ASN A 118 3.92 8.68 1.82
N SER A 119 5.06 8.34 1.21
CA SER A 119 5.54 6.96 1.10
C SER A 119 5.82 6.33 2.47
N LEU A 120 5.66 5.00 2.53
CA LEU A 120 5.96 4.21 3.73
C LEU A 120 7.45 4.31 4.08
N GLU A 121 8.31 4.30 3.07
CA GLU A 121 9.76 4.42 3.23
C GLU A 121 10.15 5.78 3.84
N TYR A 122 9.51 6.88 3.43
CA TYR A 122 9.73 8.19 4.04
C TYR A 122 9.28 8.22 5.50
N LYS A 123 8.10 7.67 5.81
CA LYS A 123 7.59 7.60 7.19
C LYS A 123 8.48 6.77 8.09
N GLN A 124 9.00 5.65 7.58
CA GLN A 124 9.97 4.81 8.27
C GLN A 124 11.26 5.59 8.54
N LEU A 125 11.84 6.23 7.52
CA LEU A 125 13.04 7.06 7.70
C LEU A 125 12.82 8.21 8.69
N LYS A 126 11.64 8.84 8.64
CA LYS A 126 11.27 9.93 9.54
C LYS A 126 11.15 9.44 10.97
N SER A 127 10.53 8.29 11.20
CA SER A 127 10.45 7.66 12.53
C SER A 127 11.83 7.31 13.09
N LEU A 128 12.75 6.86 12.25
CA LEU A 128 14.14 6.53 12.64
C LEU A 128 14.98 7.77 12.95
N LEU A 129 14.71 8.88 12.26
CA LEU A 129 15.30 10.19 12.56
C LEU A 129 14.76 10.72 13.90
N ASP A 130 13.45 10.64 14.11
CA ASP A 130 12.79 11.13 15.32
C ASP A 130 13.18 10.28 16.55
N SER A 131 13.49 9.00 16.37
CA SER A 131 14.03 8.12 17.42
C SER A 131 15.53 8.29 17.66
N GLY A 132 16.21 9.18 16.92
CA GLY A 132 17.65 9.43 17.06
C GLY A 132 18.56 8.28 16.59
N ILE A 133 18.02 7.29 15.89
CA ILE A 133 18.79 6.17 15.33
C ILE A 133 19.53 6.63 14.06
N LEU A 134 18.95 7.58 13.35
CA LEU A 134 19.47 8.11 12.10
C LEU A 134 19.93 9.57 12.30
N THR A 135 21.10 9.92 11.78
CA THR A 135 21.54 11.32 11.76
C THR A 135 20.82 12.10 10.64
N LYS A 136 20.80 13.43 10.74
CA LYS A 136 20.20 14.30 9.70
C LYS A 136 20.89 14.10 8.34
N GLU A 137 22.20 13.92 8.33
CA GLU A 137 23.00 13.72 7.11
C GLU A 137 22.67 12.39 6.42
N GLU A 138 22.50 11.32 7.21
CA GLU A 138 22.09 10.02 6.68
C GLU A 138 20.65 10.03 6.18
N PHE A 139 19.77 10.79 6.84
CA PHE A 139 18.38 10.97 6.40
C PHE A 139 18.32 11.66 5.03
N GLU A 140 19.03 12.77 4.85
CA GLU A 140 19.07 13.48 3.56
C GLU A 140 19.67 12.61 2.44
N SER A 141 20.74 11.86 2.75
CA SER A 141 21.35 10.93 1.79
C SER A 141 20.36 9.84 1.35
N LYS A 142 19.58 9.28 2.28
CA LYS A 142 18.55 8.28 1.98
C LYS A 142 17.34 8.89 1.27
N LEU A 143 17.01 10.16 1.50
CA LEU A 143 15.98 10.88 0.75
C LEU A 143 16.36 11.07 -0.72
N ILE A 144 17.62 11.34 -1.02
CA ILE A 144 18.11 11.44 -2.41
C ILE A 144 17.96 10.09 -3.12
N LEU A 145 18.28 8.99 -2.44
CA LEU A 145 18.09 7.63 -2.97
C LEU A 145 16.61 7.29 -3.19
N LEU A 146 15.70 7.81 -2.35
CA LEU A 146 14.26 7.66 -2.54
C LEU A 146 13.73 8.46 -3.73
N LYS A 147 14.20 9.70 -3.91
CA LYS A 147 13.84 10.54 -5.07
C LYS A 147 14.32 9.94 -6.39
N ASN A 148 15.52 9.38 -6.38
CA ASN A 148 16.15 8.77 -7.55
C ASN A 148 15.89 7.25 -7.64
N LYS A 149 15.02 6.69 -6.79
CA LYS A 149 14.63 5.29 -6.86
C LYS A 149 14.02 5.08 -8.25
N PRO A 150 14.59 4.22 -9.10
CA PRO A 150 13.97 3.95 -10.39
C PRO A 150 12.54 3.50 -10.10
N LYS A 151 11.56 4.16 -10.73
CA LYS A 151 10.17 3.68 -10.78
C LYS A 151 10.22 2.37 -11.55
N VAL A 152 10.62 1.30 -10.89
CA VAL A 152 10.43 -0.06 -11.38
C VAL A 152 8.92 -0.14 -11.56
N LYS A 153 8.45 -0.12 -12.80
CA LYS A 153 7.12 -0.60 -13.12
C LYS A 153 7.11 -2.03 -12.61
N ILE A 154 6.64 -2.23 -11.39
CA ILE A 154 6.29 -3.55 -10.91
C ILE A 154 5.27 -4.00 -11.95
N LYS A 155 5.64 -5.05 -12.70
CA LYS A 155 4.78 -5.57 -13.76
C LYS A 155 3.59 -6.20 -13.04
N ASP A 156 2.57 -5.39 -12.76
CA ASP A 156 1.35 -5.81 -12.08
C ASP A 156 0.52 -6.63 -13.06
N PHE A 157 0.87 -7.91 -13.17
CA PHE A 157 0.08 -8.92 -13.84
C PHE A 157 -0.02 -10.15 -12.95
N ARG A 158 -1.10 -10.89 -13.13
CA ARG A 158 -1.31 -12.18 -12.48
C ARG A 158 -1.26 -13.27 -13.55
N ILE A 159 -0.59 -14.38 -13.22
CA ILE A 159 -0.64 -15.59 -14.04
C ILE A 159 -2.04 -16.20 -13.90
N VAL A 160 -2.72 -16.37 -15.03
CA VAL A 160 -4.10 -16.85 -15.11
C VAL A 160 -4.14 -18.38 -15.17
N ASP A 161 -3.21 -18.97 -15.92
CA ASP A 161 -3.14 -20.41 -16.14
C ASP A 161 -1.68 -20.88 -16.14
N GLY A 162 -1.47 -22.19 -16.02
CA GLY A 162 -0.15 -22.80 -15.96
C GLY A 162 0.68 -22.58 -17.22
N PHE A 163 1.98 -22.85 -17.10
CA PHE A 163 2.91 -22.78 -18.23
C PHE A 163 2.57 -23.86 -19.27
N SER A 164 2.38 -23.44 -20.51
CA SER A 164 2.27 -24.31 -21.68
C SER A 164 3.36 -23.96 -22.68
N GLU A 165 4.18 -24.95 -23.03
CA GLU A 165 5.28 -24.83 -23.98
C GLU A 165 6.27 -23.68 -23.72
N GLY A 166 6.52 -23.38 -22.43
CA GLY A 166 7.46 -22.36 -21.97
C GLY A 166 6.86 -20.96 -21.79
N LEU A 167 5.56 -20.78 -22.02
CA LEU A 167 4.85 -19.52 -21.81
C LEU A 167 3.64 -19.74 -20.90
N ALA A 168 3.33 -18.78 -20.03
CA ALA A 168 2.11 -18.75 -19.24
C ALA A 168 1.23 -17.59 -19.66
N LEU A 169 -0.08 -17.84 -19.64
CA LEU A 169 -1.09 -16.81 -19.81
C LEU A 169 -1.10 -15.90 -18.59
N ALA A 170 -1.02 -14.59 -18.82
CA ALA A 170 -1.08 -13.58 -17.77
C ALA A 170 -2.13 -12.51 -18.10
N ILE A 171 -2.67 -11.88 -17.06
CA ILE A 171 -3.62 -10.76 -17.16
C ILE A 171 -3.10 -9.57 -16.38
N ASN A 172 -3.18 -8.37 -16.96
CA ASN A 172 -2.82 -7.13 -16.28
C ASN A 172 -4.00 -6.55 -15.47
N SER A 173 -3.77 -5.44 -14.77
CA SER A 173 -4.81 -4.70 -14.03
C SER A 173 -5.92 -4.11 -14.91
N GLU A 174 -5.70 -4.00 -16.23
CA GLU A 174 -6.67 -3.48 -17.21
C GLU A 174 -7.53 -4.61 -17.84
N LEU A 175 -7.36 -5.85 -17.37
CA LEU A 175 -8.01 -7.06 -17.87
C LEU A 175 -7.60 -7.49 -19.29
N ASP A 176 -6.47 -6.99 -19.77
CA ASP A 176 -5.86 -7.44 -21.01
C ASP A 176 -4.96 -8.66 -20.77
N TYR A 177 -5.02 -9.60 -21.71
CA TYR A 177 -4.24 -10.83 -21.70
C TYR A 177 -2.94 -10.67 -22.49
N GLY A 178 -1.89 -11.32 -21.98
CA GLY A 178 -0.56 -11.41 -22.58
C GLY A 178 0.11 -12.72 -22.16
N PHE A 179 1.37 -12.91 -22.58
CA PHE A 179 2.13 -14.13 -22.26
C PHE A 179 3.48 -13.80 -21.65
N VAL A 180 3.83 -14.56 -20.63
CA VAL A 180 5.06 -14.41 -19.86
C VAL A 180 5.89 -15.69 -19.85
N ASP A 181 7.20 -15.57 -19.71
CA ASP A 181 8.09 -16.72 -19.52
C ASP A 181 8.16 -17.14 -18.04
N ASN A 182 8.95 -18.18 -17.77
CA ASN A 182 9.16 -18.73 -16.42
C ASN A 182 9.84 -17.73 -15.45
N GLU A 183 10.48 -16.69 -15.98
CA GLU A 183 11.15 -15.64 -15.20
C GLU A 183 10.24 -14.43 -14.97
N GLY A 184 9.02 -14.43 -15.52
CA GLY A 184 8.08 -13.31 -15.45
C GLY A 184 8.39 -12.19 -16.46
N ASN A 185 9.21 -12.45 -17.47
CA ASN A 185 9.39 -11.54 -18.59
C ASN A 185 8.17 -11.59 -19.50
N ILE A 186 7.72 -10.43 -19.96
CA ILE A 186 6.59 -10.33 -20.89
C ILE A 186 7.13 -10.65 -22.27
N ILE A 187 6.72 -11.79 -22.83
CA ILE A 187 7.10 -12.23 -24.18
C ILE A 187 6.10 -11.69 -25.19
N ILE A 188 4.81 -11.72 -24.85
CA ILE A 188 3.75 -11.16 -25.67
C ILE A 188 3.00 -10.10 -24.85
N PRO A 189 2.97 -8.82 -25.31
CA PRO A 189 2.35 -7.72 -24.58
C PRO A 189 0.87 -7.97 -24.26
N PHE A 190 0.40 -7.36 -23.17
CA PHE A 190 -1.02 -7.32 -22.80
C PHE A 190 -1.78 -6.46 -23.80
N LYS A 191 -2.49 -7.10 -24.74
CA LYS A 191 -3.24 -6.42 -25.81
C LYS A 191 -4.46 -7.19 -26.29
N PHE A 192 -4.78 -8.31 -25.64
CA PHE A 192 -5.84 -9.21 -26.07
C PHE A 192 -6.98 -9.19 -25.06
N GLU A 193 -8.21 -9.12 -25.56
CA GLU A 193 -9.42 -9.17 -24.73
C GLU A 193 -9.61 -10.55 -24.08
N HIS A 194 -9.04 -11.58 -24.70
CA HIS A 194 -9.05 -12.96 -24.23
C HIS A 194 -7.91 -13.73 -24.91
N ALA A 195 -7.36 -14.73 -24.24
CA ALA A 195 -6.38 -15.63 -24.84
C ALA A 195 -6.44 -17.02 -24.20
N GLU A 196 -6.18 -18.04 -25.01
CA GLU A 196 -6.00 -19.43 -24.59
C GLU A 196 -4.49 -19.77 -24.52
N ASN A 197 -4.15 -20.78 -23.72
CA ASN A 197 -2.78 -21.27 -23.62
C ASN A 197 -2.24 -21.80 -24.96
N PHE A 198 -0.93 -21.69 -25.15
CA PHE A 198 -0.26 -22.24 -26.34
C PHE A 198 -0.43 -23.75 -26.43
N LYS A 199 -0.79 -24.24 -27.62
CA LYS A 199 -0.83 -25.66 -27.99
C LYS A 199 -0.35 -25.81 -29.43
N GLU A 200 0.59 -26.72 -29.65
CA GLU A 200 1.22 -26.98 -30.94
C GLU A 200 1.86 -25.71 -31.55
N GLY A 201 2.39 -24.83 -30.69
CA GLY A 201 3.00 -23.56 -31.11
C GLY A 201 2.02 -22.44 -31.48
N ILE A 202 0.71 -22.65 -31.29
CA ILE A 202 -0.36 -21.71 -31.61
C ILE A 202 -1.17 -21.37 -30.36
N ALA A 203 -1.58 -20.12 -30.21
CA ALA A 203 -2.57 -19.70 -29.22
C ALA A 203 -3.72 -18.97 -29.91
N LYS A 204 -4.95 -19.25 -29.47
CA LYS A 204 -6.15 -18.53 -29.93
C LYS A 204 -6.37 -17.31 -29.04
N VAL A 205 -6.49 -16.14 -29.64
CA VAL A 205 -6.65 -14.86 -28.93
C VAL A 205 -7.80 -14.07 -29.51
N ARG A 206 -8.42 -13.22 -28.69
CA ARG A 206 -9.41 -12.24 -29.13
C ARG A 206 -8.78 -10.87 -29.24
N TYR A 207 -8.82 -10.29 -30.43
CA TYR A 207 -8.23 -8.99 -30.73
C TYR A 207 -9.18 -8.18 -31.62
N ASN A 208 -9.55 -6.97 -31.16
CA ASN A 208 -10.55 -6.12 -31.81
C ASN A 208 -11.88 -6.87 -32.06
N GLY A 209 -12.35 -7.60 -31.06
CA GLY A 209 -13.60 -8.35 -31.11
C GLY A 209 -13.58 -9.69 -31.87
N GLU A 210 -12.52 -9.99 -32.65
CA GLU A 210 -12.40 -11.20 -33.46
C GLU A 210 -11.42 -12.21 -32.86
N PHE A 211 -11.67 -13.52 -33.07
CA PHE A 211 -10.73 -14.57 -32.71
C PHE A 211 -9.67 -14.77 -33.81
N LYS A 212 -8.40 -14.72 -33.42
CA LYS A 212 -7.24 -14.90 -34.30
C LYS A 212 -6.26 -15.88 -33.66
N ASN A 213 -5.48 -16.56 -34.49
CA ASN A 213 -4.41 -17.41 -34.01
C ASN A 213 -3.10 -16.63 -34.01
N ILE A 214 -2.28 -16.83 -32.99
CA ILE A 214 -0.93 -16.24 -32.89
C ILE A 214 0.12 -17.31 -32.67
N ASN A 215 1.34 -17.04 -33.11
CA ASN A 215 2.51 -17.85 -32.77
C ASN A 215 3.15 -17.37 -31.44
N LYS A 216 4.17 -18.09 -30.97
CA LYS A 216 4.93 -17.75 -29.73
C LYS A 216 5.65 -16.39 -29.75
N LYS A 217 5.77 -15.75 -30.91
CA LYS A 217 6.29 -14.38 -31.05
C LYS A 217 5.19 -13.32 -30.98
N GLY A 218 3.92 -13.74 -30.87
CA GLY A 218 2.76 -12.84 -30.87
C GLY A 218 2.36 -12.33 -32.26
N GLU A 219 2.84 -12.98 -33.32
CA GLU A 219 2.48 -12.66 -34.71
C GLU A 219 1.21 -13.42 -35.09
N PHE A 220 0.29 -12.75 -35.79
CA PHE A 220 -0.95 -13.37 -36.26
C PHE A 220 -0.66 -14.37 -37.37
N ILE A 221 -1.18 -15.58 -37.21
CA ILE A 221 -1.15 -16.64 -38.22
C ILE A 221 -2.42 -16.51 -39.07
N LYS A 222 -2.25 -16.51 -40.39
CA LYS A 222 -3.32 -16.39 -41.37
C LYS A 222 -3.83 -17.76 -41.80
#